data_AF-A0A2M8T7Q4-F1
#
_entry.id   AF-A0A2M8T7Q4-F1
#
_cell.length_a   1.000
_cell.length_b   1.000
_cell.length_c   1.000
_cell.angle_alpha   90.00
_cell.angle_beta   90.00
_cell.angle_gamma   90.00
#
_symmetry.space_group_name_H-M   'P 1'
#
loop_
_entity.id
_entity.type
_entity.pdbx_description
1 polymer ?
#
loop_
_entity_poly.entity_id
_entity_poly.type
_entity_poly.pdbx_seq_one_letter_code
_entity_poly.pdbx_strand_id
1 'polypeptide(L)'
;MTIPSTINFKNPRQKEWGIIQNNNLVALNYGFITDTTGKAINSYSTNCYENMLEQAKLLIAQGVGTANIEVVEFVPYDYLMQPRE
;
A
#
# COMPACT_ATOMS: atom_id res chain seq x y z
N MET A 1 -36.40 12.65 -12.28
CA MET A 1 -36.42 11.21 -12.63
C MET A 1 -34.97 10.76 -12.70
N THR A 2 -34.47 10.15 -11.63
CA THR A 2 -33.08 9.67 -11.52
C THR A 2 -32.98 8.32 -12.22
N ILE A 3 -32.22 8.25 -13.31
CA ILE A 3 -31.84 6.98 -13.91
C ILE A 3 -30.92 6.28 -12.89
N PRO A 4 -31.26 5.08 -12.38
CA PRO A 4 -30.35 4.35 -11.50
C PRO A 4 -29.10 3.98 -12.30
N SER A 5 -28.05 4.77 -12.13
CA SER A 5 -26.74 4.49 -12.72
C SER A 5 -26.12 3.31 -11.98
N THR A 6 -25.87 2.21 -12.69
CA THR A 6 -25.00 1.10 -12.23
C THR A 6 -23.53 1.48 -12.28
N ILE A 7 -23.19 2.68 -12.77
CA ILE A 7 -21.82 3.18 -12.80
C ILE A 7 -21.44 3.58 -11.38
N ASN A 8 -20.80 2.64 -10.69
CA ASN A 8 -20.05 2.93 -9.49
C ASN A 8 -18.76 3.65 -9.92
N PHE A 9 -18.74 4.97 -9.80
CA PHE A 9 -17.52 5.75 -9.87
C PHE A 9 -16.66 5.33 -8.67
N LYS A 10 -15.84 4.30 -8.84
CA LYS A 10 -14.74 4.06 -7.89
C LYS A 10 -13.96 5.37 -7.83
N ASN A 11 -13.74 5.90 -6.63
CA ASN A 11 -12.83 7.03 -6.42
C ASN A 11 -11.56 6.78 -7.25
N PRO A 12 -10.97 7.82 -7.89
CA PRO A 12 -9.73 7.65 -8.63
C PRO A 12 -8.78 6.83 -7.77
N ARG A 13 -8.35 5.66 -8.28
CA ARG A 13 -7.55 4.72 -7.50
C ARG A 13 -6.32 5.49 -7.02
N GLN A 14 -6.18 5.62 -5.71
CA GLN A 14 -5.08 6.36 -5.12
C GLN A 14 -3.80 5.52 -5.31
N LYS A 15 -2.70 6.17 -5.64
CA LYS A 15 -1.38 5.52 -5.67
C LYS A 15 -1.15 4.87 -4.31
N GLU A 16 -0.77 3.61 -4.32
CA GLU A 16 -0.39 2.90 -3.11
C GLU A 16 1.10 2.62 -3.11
N TRP A 17 1.68 2.52 -1.92
CA TRP A 17 3.09 2.34 -1.69
C TRP A 17 3.31 1.16 -0.74
N GLY A 18 4.32 0.36 -1.01
CA GLY A 18 4.74 -0.74 -0.13
C GLY A 18 6.26 -0.80 0.01
N ILE A 19 6.71 -1.70 0.89
CA ILE A 19 8.14 -1.93 1.11
C ILE A 19 8.45 -3.40 0.82
N ILE A 20 9.45 -3.62 -0.03
CA ILE A 20 10.09 -4.91 -0.22
C ILE A 20 11.30 -4.96 0.71
N GLN A 21 11.33 -5.94 1.62
CA GLN A 21 12.43 -6.22 2.51
C GLN A 21 13.01 -7.60 2.18
N ASN A 22 14.31 -7.68 1.90
CA ASN A 22 14.97 -8.95 1.51
C ASN A 22 14.19 -9.69 0.40
N ASN A 23 13.81 -8.97 -0.66
CA ASN A 23 13.01 -9.47 -1.79
C ASN A 23 11.59 -9.95 -1.45
N ASN A 24 11.07 -9.65 -0.26
CA ASN A 24 9.71 -10.01 0.15
C ASN A 24 8.89 -8.76 0.45
N LEU A 25 7.64 -8.72 -0.02
CA LEU A 25 6.69 -7.68 0.37
C LEU A 25 6.31 -7.87 1.85
N VAL A 26 6.57 -6.85 2.67
CA VAL A 26 6.33 -6.93 4.12
C VAL A 26 5.09 -6.17 4.54
N ALA A 27 4.35 -6.72 5.51
CA ALA A 27 3.21 -6.04 6.13
C ALA A 27 3.69 -5.23 7.34
N LEU A 28 3.46 -3.92 7.29
CA LEU A 28 3.93 -2.96 8.30
C LEU A 28 2.76 -2.13 8.84
N ASN A 29 2.96 -1.54 10.02
CA ASN A 29 1.97 -0.66 10.65
C ASN A 29 2.05 0.75 10.06
N TYR A 30 1.63 0.89 8.81
CA TYR A 30 1.55 2.21 8.18
C TYR A 30 0.55 3.09 8.93
N GLY A 31 1.01 4.25 9.42
CA GLY A 31 0.19 5.19 10.20
C GLY A 31 0.08 4.87 11.70
N PHE A 32 0.83 3.88 12.21
CA PHE A 32 0.95 3.58 13.64
C PHE A 32 -0.39 3.29 14.34
N ILE A 33 -1.31 2.67 13.61
CA ILE A 33 -2.66 2.37 14.09
C ILE A 33 -2.62 1.08 14.91
N THR A 34 -3.34 1.08 16.03
CA THR A 34 -3.53 -0.10 16.88
C THR A 34 -5.01 -0.42 17.00
N ASP A 35 -5.32 -1.71 17.15
CA ASP A 35 -6.68 -2.16 17.42
C ASP A 35 -7.07 -1.93 18.90
N THR A 36 -8.29 -2.32 19.27
CA THR A 36 -8.80 -2.18 20.65
C THR A 36 -8.03 -2.99 21.69
N THR A 37 -7.17 -3.91 21.27
CA THR A 37 -6.31 -4.73 22.15
C THR A 37 -4.89 -4.18 22.23
N GLY A 38 -4.58 -3.09 21.54
CA GLY A 38 -3.24 -2.49 21.47
C GLY A 38 -2.32 -3.16 20.44
N LYS A 39 -2.83 -4.08 19.61
CA LYS A 39 -2.04 -4.73 18.58
C LYS A 39 -1.97 -3.85 17.33
N ALA A 40 -0.77 -3.75 16.75
CA ALA A 40 -0.54 -3.04 15.50
C ALA A 40 -1.40 -3.62 14.36
N ILE A 41 -2.09 -2.73 13.64
CA ILE A 41 -2.80 -3.10 12.41
C ILE A 41 -1.84 -2.95 11.24
N ASN A 42 -1.39 -4.07 10.70
CA ASN A 42 -0.43 -4.07 9.60
C ASN A 42 -1.14 -4.17 8.25
N SER A 43 -0.58 -3.52 7.25
CA SER A 43 -0.98 -3.61 5.85
C SER A 43 0.25 -3.82 4.97
N TYR A 44 0.08 -4.39 3.78
CA TYR A 44 1.15 -4.52 2.78
C TYR A 44 1.36 -3.23 1.98
N SER A 45 0.39 -2.32 2.01
CA SER A 45 0.45 -1.05 1.31
C SER A 45 -0.23 0.09 2.08
N THR A 46 0.11 1.32 1.70
CA THR A 46 -0.50 2.56 2.18
C THR A 46 -0.66 3.54 1.02
N ASN A 47 -1.75 4.30 1.00
CA ASN A 47 -1.95 5.42 0.07
C ASN A 47 -1.19 6.69 0.49
N CYS A 48 -0.68 6.74 1.72
CA CYS A 48 0.14 7.84 2.25
C CYS A 48 1.62 7.50 2.12
N TYR A 49 2.31 8.25 1.26
CA TYR A 49 3.74 8.07 0.99
C TYR A 49 4.61 8.38 2.21
N GLU A 50 4.22 9.36 3.02
CA GLU A 50 4.94 9.77 4.22
C GLU A 50 4.97 8.64 5.27
N ASN A 51 3.82 7.98 5.49
CA ASN A 51 3.73 6.83 6.38
C ASN A 51 4.62 5.67 5.91
N MET A 52 4.71 5.46 4.59
CA MET A 52 5.61 4.45 4.04
C MET A 52 7.07 4.83 4.28
N LEU A 53 7.46 6.08 4.00
CA LEU A 53 8.83 6.55 4.22
C LEU A 53 9.26 6.43 5.69
N GLU A 54 8.35 6.70 6.62
CA GLU A 54 8.63 6.56 8.05
C GLU A 54 8.88 5.10 8.44
N GLN A 55 8.05 4.18 7.95
CA GLN A 55 8.26 2.73 8.17
C GLN A 55 9.58 2.26 7.54
N ALA A 56 9.95 2.74 6.36
CA ALA A 56 11.24 2.43 5.74
C ALA A 56 12.42 2.91 6.62
N LYS A 57 12.35 4.14 7.15
CA LYS A 57 13.37 4.67 8.08
C LYS A 57 13.48 3.83 9.35
N LEU A 58 12.34 3.39 9.91
CA LEU A 58 12.33 2.53 11.09
C LEU A 58 13.00 1.18 10.83
N LEU A 59 12.72 0.54 9.70
CA LEU A 59 13.37 -0.71 9.31
C LEU A 59 14.89 -0.54 9.15
N ILE A 60 15.33 0.56 8.54
CA ILE A 60 16.76 0.90 8.44
C ILE A 60 17.37 1.05 9.84
N ALA A 61 16.72 1.81 10.73
CA ALA A 61 17.18 2.04 12.10
C ALA A 61 17.22 0.75 12.95
N GLN A 62 16.37 -0.23 12.65
CA GLN A 62 16.34 -1.56 13.29
C GLN A 62 17.44 -2.50 12.78
N GLY A 63 18.28 -2.06 11.83
CA GLY A 63 19.45 -2.81 11.37
C GLY A 63 19.23 -3.68 10.14
N VAL A 64 18.11 -3.54 9.43
CA VAL A 64 17.83 -4.28 8.18
C VAL A 64 18.83 -3.91 7.06
N GLY A 65 19.39 -2.69 7.11
CA GLY A 65 20.31 -2.17 6.11
C GLY A 65 19.60 -1.60 4.88
N THR A 66 20.17 -0.54 4.31
CA THR A 66 19.57 0.20 3.17
C THR A 66 19.54 -0.61 1.88
N ALA A 67 20.48 -1.54 1.69
CA ALA A 67 20.56 -2.40 0.50
C ALA A 67 19.44 -3.44 0.43
N ASN A 68 18.73 -3.68 1.54
CA ASN A 68 17.72 -4.71 1.66
C ASN A 68 16.29 -4.15 1.68
N ILE A 69 16.12 -2.85 1.42
CA ILE A 69 14.84 -2.14 1.48
C ILE A 69 14.61 -1.44 0.15
N GLU A 70 13.50 -1.79 -0.49
CA GLU A 70 13.02 -1.12 -1.68
C GLU A 70 11.62 -0.57 -1.43
N VAL A 71 11.42 0.69 -1.82
CA VAL A 71 10.12 1.34 -1.82
C VAL A 71 9.50 1.15 -3.20
N VAL A 72 8.29 0.61 -3.24
CA VAL A 72 7.59 0.33 -4.50
C VAL A 72 6.25 1.06 -4.58
N GLU A 73 5.96 1.64 -5.75
CA GLU A 73 4.64 2.17 -6.09
C GLU A 73 3.81 1.04 -6.70
N PHE A 74 2.66 0.74 -6.09
CA PHE A 74 1.66 -0.12 -6.70
C PHE A 74 0.79 0.73 -7.61
N VAL A 75 0.93 0.50 -8.91
CA VAL A 75 -0.06 0.92 -9.89
C VAL A 75 -1.05 -0.24 -10.01
N PRO A 76 -2.28 -0.10 -9.50
CA PRO A 76 -3.25 -1.18 -9.61
C PRO A 76 -3.54 -1.40 -11.09
N TYR A 77 -3.08 -2.53 -11.64
CA TYR A 77 -3.32 -2.89 -13.04
C TYR A 77 -4.79 -2.65 -13.36
N ASP A 78 -5.02 -1.68 -14.23
CA ASP A 78 -6.26 -1.60 -14.96
C ASP A 78 -6.35 -2.91 -15.75
N TYR A 79 -7.46 -3.63 -15.63
CA TYR A 79 -7.87 -4.55 -16.68
C TYR A 79 -8.19 -3.71 -17.92
N LEU A 80 -7.16 -3.13 -18.54
CA LEU A 80 -7.18 -2.57 -19.87
C LEU A 80 -6.56 -3.62 -20.77
N MET A 81 -7.42 -4.19 -21.64
CA MET A 81 -7.24 -5.30 -22.57
C MET A 81 -7.59 -6.69 -22.03
N GLN A 82 -8.89 -6.92 -21.79
CA GLN A 82 -9.46 -8.17 -22.33
C GLN A 82 -9.45 -8.02 -23.86
N PRO A 83 -8.79 -8.92 -24.63
CA PRO A 83 -9.14 -9.07 -26.03
C PRO A 83 -10.62 -9.42 -26.10
N ARG A 84 -11.37 -8.76 -26.99
CA ARG A 84 -12.65 -9.33 -27.43
C ARG A 84 -12.30 -10.61 -28.18
N GLU A 85 -12.80 -11.75 -27.71
CA GLU A 85 -13.01 -12.90 -28.59
C GLU A 85 -14.06 -12.54 -29.67
#